data_AF-A0A060Z2Y3-F1
#
_entry.id   AF-A0A060Z2Y3-F1
#
_cell.length_a   1.000
_cell.length_b   1.000
_cell.length_c   1.000
_cell.angle_alpha   90.00
_cell.angle_beta   90.00
_cell.angle_gamma   90.00
#
_symmetry.space_group_name_H-M   'P 1'
#
loop_
_entity.id
_entity.type
_entity.pdbx_description
1 polymer ?
#
loop_
_entity_poly.entity_id
_entity_poly.type
_entity_poly.pdbx_seq_one_letter_code
_entity_poly.pdbx_strand_id
1 'polypeptide(L)'
;MSQATQQLGADPTALREQLFDFWTRKELEPLRAVAFKGFSDFQTPLEDLLCVLEGCPGRQKGKATTMGHSILMEFERWRRTHPKVTLQAVPEVSKLGLQRRALSLLTDAQPSFMDPLIDIYQLGNLDRSILRLHIFKLQAVNCYREAALLSMKLELQSEVDMEEMCVPLILQDKLPMAESFVRGHPRLEERMVTLLDSWCRPDFSIAQLRRQFPRLSLSKHQTDQIQPKMLSKQVFRLMEKFNIDPGLCPNSVYKRKSDSMRFLMYKRFVEVSSKPGSF
;
A
#
# COMPACT_ATOMS: atom_id res chain seq x y z
N MET A 1 38.74 5.42 43.80
CA MET A 1 37.43 4.79 43.51
C MET A 1 36.79 5.59 42.40
N SER A 2 36.89 5.10 41.17
CA SER A 2 36.44 5.81 39.97
C SER A 2 34.93 5.67 39.84
N GLN A 3 34.20 6.76 40.04
CA GLN A 3 32.79 6.85 39.65
C GLN A 3 32.75 6.84 38.13
N ALA A 4 32.35 5.71 37.55
CA ALA A 4 31.94 5.64 36.17
C ALA A 4 30.64 6.43 36.04
N THR A 5 30.75 7.67 35.56
CA THR A 5 29.61 8.47 35.11
C THR A 5 28.94 7.68 33.99
N GLN A 6 27.82 7.02 34.28
CA GLN A 6 26.91 6.54 33.24
C GLN A 6 26.49 7.78 32.45
N GLN A 7 27.05 7.97 31.26
CA GLN A 7 26.55 8.95 30.31
C GLN A 7 25.12 8.52 29.98
N LEU A 8 24.11 9.19 30.55
CA LEU A 8 22.73 9.04 30.09
C LEU A 8 22.73 9.41 28.61
N GLY A 9 22.36 8.44 27.75
CA GLY A 9 22.18 8.70 26.32
C GLY A 9 21.13 9.77 26.08
N ALA A 10 21.10 10.31 24.86
CA ALA A 10 20.08 11.29 24.47
C ALA A 10 18.67 10.69 24.63
N ASP A 11 17.75 11.44 25.25
CA ASP A 11 16.35 11.06 25.37
C ASP A 11 15.65 11.13 23.99
N PRO A 12 15.12 10.01 23.46
CA PRO A 12 14.41 9.98 22.19
C PRO A 12 13.19 10.92 22.15
N THR A 13 12.52 11.12 23.29
CA THR A 13 11.33 11.98 23.37
C THR A 13 11.72 13.45 23.24
N ALA A 14 12.72 13.90 24.01
CA ALA A 14 13.25 15.25 23.90
C ALA A 14 13.81 15.55 22.50
N LEU A 15 14.52 14.60 21.87
CA LEU A 15 15.01 14.78 20.50
C LEU A 15 13.83 14.95 19.52
N ARG A 16 12.78 14.13 19.63
CA ARG A 16 11.60 14.22 18.78
C ARG A 16 10.93 15.60 18.87
N GLU A 17 10.77 16.15 20.06
CA GLU A 17 10.14 17.47 20.25
C GLU A 17 10.95 18.57 19.58
N GLN A 18 12.28 18.57 19.74
CA GLN A 18 13.15 19.52 19.05
C GLN A 18 13.05 19.40 17.52
N LEU A 19 13.06 18.16 17.00
CA LEU A 19 12.91 17.92 15.56
C LEU A 19 11.54 18.35 15.03
N PHE A 20 10.48 18.22 15.82
CA PHE A 20 9.13 18.65 15.46
C PHE A 20 9.06 20.17 15.28
N ASP A 21 9.72 20.94 16.16
CA ASP A 21 9.77 22.40 16.07
C ASP A 21 10.45 22.86 14.78
N PHE A 22 11.64 22.33 14.47
CA PHE A 22 12.35 22.65 13.24
C PHE A 22 11.57 22.22 11.99
N TRP A 23 10.93 21.04 12.02
CA TRP A 23 10.13 20.55 10.92
C TRP A 23 8.91 21.44 10.66
N THR A 24 8.28 21.96 11.70
CA THR A 24 7.12 22.86 11.59
C THR A 24 7.51 24.22 11.02
N ARG A 25 8.70 24.72 11.38
CA ARG A 25 9.28 25.97 10.84
C ARG A 25 9.92 25.81 9.46
N LYS A 26 10.00 24.57 8.94
CA LYS A 26 10.69 24.20 7.68
C LYS A 26 12.19 24.51 7.70
N GLU A 27 12.80 24.48 8.89
CA GLU A 27 14.23 24.70 9.10
C GLU A 27 15.01 23.38 8.91
N LEU A 28 15.27 23.02 7.65
CA LEU A 28 15.82 21.70 7.31
C LEU A 28 17.29 21.48 7.73
N GLU A 29 18.14 22.51 7.60
CA GLU A 29 19.56 22.38 7.99
C GLU A 29 19.74 22.25 9.51
N PRO A 30 19.07 23.08 10.35
CA PRO A 30 19.06 22.86 11.80
C PRO A 30 18.50 21.50 12.20
N LEU A 31 17.39 21.07 11.57
CA LEU A 31 16.81 19.74 11.80
C LEU A 31 17.84 18.64 11.55
N ARG A 32 18.55 18.69 10.42
CA ARG A 32 19.59 17.72 10.08
C ARG A 32 20.72 17.71 11.10
N ALA A 33 21.25 18.88 11.48
CA ALA A 33 22.34 18.97 12.43
C ALA A 33 21.96 18.39 13.81
N VAL A 34 20.76 18.73 14.29
CA VAL A 34 20.23 18.22 15.57
C VAL A 34 19.95 16.73 15.49
N ALA A 35 19.37 16.24 14.39
CA ALA A 35 19.13 14.82 14.18
C ALA A 35 20.45 14.03 14.19
N PHE A 36 21.45 14.48 13.42
CA PHE A 36 22.75 13.80 13.32
C PHE A 36 23.47 13.73 14.68
N LYS A 37 23.45 14.82 15.44
CA LYS A 37 24.01 14.85 16.80
C LYS A 37 23.22 13.91 17.71
N GLY A 38 21.89 14.02 17.76
CA GLY A 38 21.03 13.20 18.61
C GLY A 38 21.18 11.70 18.35
N PHE A 39 21.29 11.28 17.08
CA PHE A 39 21.52 9.88 16.73
C PHE A 39 22.89 9.37 17.19
N SER A 40 23.92 10.23 17.19
CA SER A 40 25.27 9.89 17.67
C SER A 40 25.31 9.74 19.20
N ASP A 41 24.40 10.42 19.91
CA ASP A 41 24.28 10.39 21.36
C ASP A 41 23.34 9.25 21.86
N PHE A 42 22.71 8.49 20.96
CA PHE A 42 21.89 7.33 21.31
C PHE A 42 22.74 6.14 21.77
N GLN A 43 22.34 5.51 22.89
CA GLN A 43 22.95 4.27 23.36
C GLN A 43 22.47 3.06 22.56
N THR A 44 21.20 3.09 22.14
CA THR A 44 20.55 2.00 21.39
C THR A 44 19.91 2.57 20.12
N PRO A 45 20.70 3.00 19.12
CA PRO A 45 20.22 3.85 18.03
C PRO A 45 19.01 3.30 17.25
N LEU A 46 18.90 1.98 17.10
CA LEU A 46 17.77 1.34 16.43
C LEU A 46 16.50 1.36 17.28
N GLU A 47 16.62 1.13 18.58
CA GLU A 47 15.48 1.18 19.48
C GLU A 47 14.99 2.62 19.68
N ASP A 48 15.94 3.53 19.90
CA ASP A 48 15.71 4.95 20.11
C ASP A 48 15.08 5.61 18.86
N LEU A 49 15.51 5.20 17.65
CA LEU A 49 14.84 5.62 16.42
C LEU A 49 13.35 5.23 16.41
N LEU A 50 13.00 3.99 16.80
CA LEU A 50 11.59 3.59 16.86
C LEU A 50 10.81 4.42 17.88
N CYS A 51 11.39 4.72 19.04
CA CYS A 51 10.78 5.60 20.05
C CYS A 51 10.49 7.01 19.48
N VAL A 52 11.40 7.56 18.67
CA VAL A 52 11.18 8.84 17.96
C VAL A 52 10.04 8.71 16.95
N LEU A 53 10.07 7.68 16.09
CA LEU A 53 9.13 7.51 14.99
C LEU A 53 7.70 7.21 15.48
N GLU A 54 7.54 6.40 16.52
CA GLU A 54 6.24 6.02 17.10
C GLU A 54 5.45 7.20 17.64
N GLY A 55 6.13 8.26 18.10
CA GLY A 55 5.46 9.50 18.54
C GLY A 55 5.39 10.59 17.48
N CYS A 56 5.84 10.34 16.25
CA CYS A 56 5.70 11.31 15.18
C CYS A 56 4.23 11.46 14.78
N PRO A 57 3.78 12.69 14.44
CA PRO A 57 2.45 12.87 13.89
C PRO A 57 2.34 12.15 12.53
N GLY A 58 1.18 11.56 12.27
CA GLY A 58 0.85 10.97 10.98
C GLY A 58 0.76 12.00 9.85
N ARG A 59 0.24 11.59 8.70
CA ARG A 59 0.13 12.46 7.52
C ARG A 59 -0.74 13.69 7.79
N GLN A 60 -0.13 14.87 7.67
CA GLN A 60 -0.81 16.16 7.81
C GLN A 60 -1.30 16.67 6.45
N LYS A 61 -2.49 17.30 6.42
CA LYS A 61 -3.04 17.90 5.20
C LYS A 61 -2.08 18.97 4.65
N GLY A 62 -1.81 18.92 3.35
CA GLY A 62 -0.95 19.91 2.66
C GLY A 62 0.56 19.68 2.78
N LYS A 63 1.03 18.65 3.49
CA LYS A 63 2.45 18.28 3.53
C LYS A 63 2.75 17.09 2.62
N ALA A 64 3.79 17.22 1.80
CA ALA A 64 4.21 16.17 0.87
C ALA A 64 4.87 14.98 1.58
N THR A 65 5.60 15.24 2.68
CA THR A 65 6.28 14.24 3.52
C THR A 65 5.86 14.37 4.96
N THR A 66 5.89 13.25 5.70
CA THR A 66 5.66 13.23 7.15
C THR A 66 6.95 13.58 7.90
N MET A 67 6.83 14.02 9.15
CA MET A 67 7.99 14.22 10.03
C MET A 67 8.79 12.93 10.18
N GLY A 68 8.10 11.81 10.43
CA GLY A 68 8.73 10.50 10.57
C GLY A 68 9.55 10.13 9.32
N HIS A 69 9.04 10.41 8.12
CA HIS A 69 9.80 10.21 6.89
C HIS A 69 11.08 11.05 6.86
N SER A 70 11.01 12.36 7.16
CA SER A 70 12.22 13.20 7.19
C SER A 70 13.26 12.69 8.18
N ILE A 71 12.83 12.27 9.38
CA ILE A 71 13.72 11.74 10.42
C ILE A 71 14.36 10.43 9.96
N LEU A 72 13.58 9.51 9.40
CA LEU A 72 14.08 8.23 8.89
C LEU A 72 15.13 8.41 7.80
N MET A 73 14.92 9.35 6.87
CA MET A 73 15.90 9.64 5.82
C MET A 73 17.21 10.23 6.37
N GLU A 74 17.15 11.12 7.36
CA GLU A 74 18.37 11.65 8.00
C GLU A 74 19.06 10.56 8.85
N PHE A 75 18.31 9.64 9.46
CA PHE A 75 18.88 8.49 10.15
C PHE A 75 19.60 7.55 9.19
N GLU A 76 19.04 7.26 8.01
CA GLU A 76 19.74 6.49 6.98
C GLU A 76 21.04 7.15 6.54
N ARG A 77 21.02 8.48 6.33
CA ARG A 77 22.21 9.23 5.99
C ARG A 77 23.27 9.14 7.08
N TRP A 78 22.88 9.26 8.36
CA TRP A 78 23.76 9.09 9.50
C TRP A 78 24.30 7.65 9.62
N ARG A 79 23.47 6.63 9.38
CA ARG A 79 23.88 5.21 9.44
C ARG A 79 24.96 4.86 8.41
N ARG A 80 25.01 5.55 7.25
CA ARG A 80 26.08 5.36 6.25
C ARG A 80 27.47 5.69 6.79
N THR A 81 27.57 6.60 7.76
CA THR A 81 28.84 6.90 8.45
C THR A 81 29.07 6.04 9.70
N HIS A 82 28.09 5.20 10.08
CA HIS A 82 28.11 4.36 11.29
C HIS A 82 27.73 2.90 10.97
N PRO A 83 28.54 2.18 10.16
CA PRO A 83 28.19 0.85 9.65
C PRO A 83 28.04 -0.23 10.73
N LYS A 84 28.47 0.03 11.97
CA LYS A 84 28.28 -0.87 13.12
C LYS A 84 26.83 -0.88 13.63
N VAL A 85 26.04 0.14 13.31
CA VAL A 85 24.63 0.24 13.70
C VAL A 85 23.80 -0.64 12.77
N THR A 86 23.66 -1.89 13.16
CA THR A 86 22.93 -2.91 12.42
C THR A 86 22.08 -3.75 13.37
N LEU A 87 21.00 -4.34 12.85
CA LEU A 87 20.18 -5.25 13.65
C LEU A 87 20.99 -6.45 14.16
N GLN A 88 22.04 -6.86 13.45
CA GLN A 88 22.89 -7.99 13.86
C GLN A 88 23.70 -7.71 15.13
N ALA A 89 24.00 -6.44 15.42
CA ALA A 89 24.67 -6.03 16.65
C ALA A 89 23.70 -5.96 17.86
N VAL A 90 22.39 -6.06 17.64
CA VAL A 90 21.37 -6.05 18.71
C VAL A 90 21.27 -7.44 19.35
N PRO A 91 21.11 -7.55 20.68
CA PRO A 91 20.86 -8.83 21.34
C PRO A 91 19.66 -9.58 20.75
N GLU A 92 19.81 -10.89 20.53
CA GLU A 92 18.79 -11.72 19.86
C GLU A 92 17.40 -11.62 20.53
N VAL A 93 17.38 -11.57 21.86
CA VAL A 93 16.17 -11.42 22.68
C VAL A 93 15.39 -10.14 22.38
N SER A 94 16.05 -9.09 21.90
CA SER A 94 15.43 -7.78 21.61
C SER A 94 15.04 -7.63 20.13
N LYS A 95 15.68 -8.37 19.21
CA LYS A 95 15.48 -8.22 17.75
C LYS A 95 14.02 -8.32 17.35
N LEU A 96 13.33 -9.37 17.80
CA LEU A 96 11.92 -9.60 17.46
C LEU A 96 11.01 -8.45 17.94
N GLY A 97 11.32 -7.87 19.10
CA GLY A 97 10.60 -6.71 19.64
C GLY A 97 10.73 -5.49 18.74
N LEU A 98 11.96 -5.17 18.32
CA LEU A 98 12.23 -4.05 17.40
C LEU A 98 11.56 -4.28 16.04
N GLN A 99 11.63 -5.50 15.50
CA GLN A 99 11.01 -5.83 14.22
C GLN A 99 9.49 -5.69 14.26
N ARG A 100 8.83 -6.10 15.35
CA ARG A 100 7.38 -5.93 15.53
C ARG A 100 6.97 -4.46 15.65
N ARG A 101 7.77 -3.66 16.36
CA ARG A 101 7.60 -2.21 16.45
C ARG A 101 7.77 -1.54 15.08
N ALA A 102 8.82 -1.89 14.34
CA ALA A 102 9.03 -1.42 12.98
C ALA A 102 7.88 -1.79 12.03
N LEU A 103 7.34 -3.01 12.11
CA LEU A 103 6.13 -3.41 11.37
C LEU A 103 4.95 -2.50 11.71
N SER A 104 4.74 -2.14 12.98
CA SER A 104 3.62 -1.26 13.37
C SER A 104 3.68 0.14 12.75
N LEU A 105 4.87 0.58 12.32
CA LEU A 105 5.07 1.85 11.63
C LEU A 105 4.75 1.77 10.13
N LEU A 106 4.57 0.58 9.54
CA LEU A 106 4.28 0.37 8.12
C LEU A 106 2.82 0.66 7.74
N THR A 107 2.32 1.79 8.21
CA THR A 107 0.97 2.30 7.94
C THR A 107 0.94 3.43 6.90
N ASP A 108 2.11 3.83 6.36
CA ASP A 108 2.23 4.71 5.19
C ASP A 108 2.70 3.92 3.96
N ALA A 109 1.91 3.95 2.89
CA ALA A 109 2.22 3.28 1.62
C ALA A 109 3.30 3.98 0.77
N GLN A 110 3.99 5.02 1.27
CA GLN A 110 5.14 5.60 0.56
C GLN A 110 6.33 4.62 0.58
N PRO A 111 6.83 4.17 -0.59
CA PRO A 111 7.97 3.24 -0.65
C PRO A 111 9.21 3.79 0.06
N SER A 112 9.46 5.10 -0.05
CA SER A 112 10.59 5.79 0.60
C SER A 112 10.55 5.75 2.14
N PHE A 113 9.40 5.42 2.74
CA PHE A 113 9.30 5.18 4.18
C PHE A 113 9.42 3.69 4.52
N MET A 114 8.80 2.83 3.71
CA MET A 114 8.73 1.39 3.95
C MET A 114 10.08 0.68 3.70
N ASP A 115 10.79 1.01 2.63
CA ASP A 115 12.04 0.36 2.24
C ASP A 115 13.13 0.48 3.32
N PRO A 116 13.40 1.66 3.89
CA PRO A 116 14.39 1.78 4.96
C PRO A 116 14.02 0.97 6.21
N LEU A 117 12.73 0.89 6.58
CA LEU A 117 12.29 0.10 7.73
C LEU A 117 12.48 -1.40 7.47
N ILE A 118 12.18 -1.87 6.24
CA ILE A 118 12.43 -3.26 5.85
C ILE A 118 13.92 -3.57 5.90
N ASP A 119 14.79 -2.68 5.41
CA ASP A 119 16.25 -2.86 5.41
C ASP A 119 16.86 -2.82 6.82
N ILE A 120 16.63 -1.72 7.56
CA ILE A 120 17.21 -1.48 8.89
C ILE A 120 16.86 -2.61 9.85
N TYR A 121 15.59 -3.02 9.87
CA TYR A 121 15.07 -4.05 10.77
C TYR A 121 14.98 -5.44 10.11
N GLN A 122 15.52 -5.60 8.90
CA GLN A 122 15.60 -6.88 8.20
C GLN A 122 14.27 -7.65 8.22
N LEU A 123 13.17 -6.95 7.92
CA LEU A 123 11.82 -7.47 8.12
C LEU A 123 11.51 -8.68 7.23
N GLY A 124 12.23 -8.84 6.12
CA GLY A 124 12.15 -10.03 5.27
C GLY A 124 12.65 -11.32 5.92
N ASN A 125 13.41 -11.22 7.02
CA ASN A 125 13.89 -12.38 7.79
C ASN A 125 12.90 -12.83 8.87
N LEU A 126 11.79 -12.11 9.06
CA LEU A 126 10.75 -12.52 10.00
C LEU A 126 10.06 -13.80 9.52
N ASP A 127 9.59 -14.57 10.49
CA ASP A 127 8.73 -15.72 10.21
C ASP A 127 7.50 -15.31 9.38
N ARG A 128 7.22 -16.09 8.34
CA ARG A 128 6.13 -15.83 7.38
C ARG A 128 4.76 -15.75 8.08
N SER A 129 4.53 -16.48 9.18
CA SER A 129 3.26 -16.38 9.93
C SER A 129 3.10 -15.03 10.63
N ILE A 130 4.19 -14.44 11.13
CA ILE A 130 4.18 -13.10 11.74
C ILE A 130 3.86 -12.05 10.68
N LEU A 131 4.48 -12.16 9.50
CA LEU A 131 4.23 -11.26 8.38
C LEU A 131 2.77 -11.34 7.90
N ARG A 132 2.23 -12.54 7.68
CA ARG A 132 0.82 -12.73 7.30
C ARG A 132 -0.15 -12.19 8.35
N LEU A 133 0.13 -12.41 9.63
CA LEU A 133 -0.68 -11.82 10.72
C LEU A 133 -0.64 -10.29 10.67
N HIS A 134 0.50 -9.69 10.34
CA HIS A 134 0.60 -8.25 10.20
C HIS A 134 -0.17 -7.73 8.97
N ILE A 135 -0.11 -8.41 7.83
CA ILE A 135 -0.95 -8.10 6.65
C ILE A 135 -2.44 -8.11 7.01
N PHE A 136 -2.90 -9.13 7.73
CA PHE A 136 -4.27 -9.21 8.22
C PHE A 136 -4.64 -8.02 9.12
N LYS A 137 -3.73 -7.60 10.02
CA LYS A 137 -3.94 -6.41 10.87
C LYS A 137 -4.09 -5.13 10.03
N LEU A 138 -3.27 -4.94 8.99
CA LEU A 138 -3.38 -3.79 8.09
C LEU A 138 -4.72 -3.78 7.36
N GLN A 139 -5.19 -4.92 6.85
CA GLN A 139 -6.50 -5.05 6.22
C GLN A 139 -7.63 -4.70 7.21
N ALA A 140 -7.54 -5.18 8.46
CA ALA A 140 -8.53 -4.90 9.50
C ALA A 140 -8.70 -3.40 9.82
N VAL A 141 -7.68 -2.59 9.59
CA VAL A 141 -7.70 -1.11 9.77
C VAL A 141 -7.81 -0.34 8.45
N ASN A 142 -8.18 -1.01 7.35
CA ASN A 142 -8.33 -0.46 6.00
C ASN A 142 -7.05 0.06 5.31
N CYS A 143 -5.87 -0.34 5.79
CA CYS A 143 -4.56 -0.03 5.19
C CYS A 143 -4.22 -1.00 4.03
N TYR A 144 -5.11 -1.12 3.05
CA TYR A 144 -4.95 -2.07 1.93
C TYR A 144 -3.81 -1.72 0.97
N ARG A 145 -3.46 -0.43 0.83
CA ARG A 145 -2.32 -0.04 -0.02
C ARG A 145 -1.01 -0.49 0.60
N GLU A 146 -0.90 -0.28 1.90
CA GLU A 146 0.24 -0.64 2.73
C GLU A 146 0.39 -2.17 2.76
N ALA A 147 -0.71 -2.88 2.98
CA ALA A 147 -0.75 -4.34 2.98
C ALA A 147 -0.31 -4.92 1.62
N ALA A 148 -0.83 -4.39 0.51
CA ALA A 148 -0.42 -4.83 -0.83
C ALA A 148 1.05 -4.52 -1.12
N LEU A 149 1.52 -3.31 -0.78
CA LEU A 149 2.91 -2.91 -0.99
C LEU A 149 3.87 -3.79 -0.18
N LEU A 150 3.57 -4.01 1.10
CA LEU A 150 4.37 -4.87 1.97
C LEU A 150 4.40 -6.32 1.45
N SER A 151 3.25 -6.83 1.00
CA SER A 151 3.17 -8.17 0.43
C SER A 151 4.03 -8.30 -0.83
N MET A 152 4.05 -7.29 -1.70
CA MET A 152 4.92 -7.28 -2.89
C MET A 152 6.41 -7.20 -2.52
N LYS A 153 6.77 -6.35 -1.55
CA LYS A 153 8.17 -6.17 -1.13
C LYS A 153 8.77 -7.39 -0.43
N LEU A 154 7.93 -8.16 0.25
CA LEU A 154 8.34 -9.36 1.00
C LEU A 154 7.94 -10.67 0.29
N GLU A 155 7.48 -10.58 -0.97
CA GLU A 155 7.11 -11.72 -1.81
C GLU A 155 6.10 -12.67 -1.14
N LEU A 156 5.02 -12.10 -0.59
CA LEU A 156 3.94 -12.79 0.13
C LEU A 156 2.67 -12.95 -0.69
N GLN A 157 2.61 -12.48 -1.96
CA GLN A 157 1.35 -12.43 -2.71
C GLN A 157 0.69 -13.79 -2.91
N SER A 158 1.47 -14.87 -2.96
CA SER A 158 0.96 -16.25 -3.07
C SER A 158 0.50 -16.86 -1.74
N GLU A 159 0.80 -16.21 -0.61
CA GLU A 159 0.51 -16.69 0.74
C GLU A 159 -0.65 -15.96 1.43
N VAL A 160 -1.16 -14.91 0.80
CA VAL A 160 -2.29 -14.11 1.29
C VAL A 160 -3.48 -14.25 0.33
N ASP A 161 -4.68 -14.04 0.84
CA ASP A 161 -5.88 -14.12 0.01
C ASP A 161 -5.94 -12.94 -0.97
N MET A 162 -6.00 -13.27 -2.26
CA MET A 162 -6.01 -12.26 -3.34
C MET A 162 -7.31 -11.46 -3.35
N GLU A 163 -8.46 -12.06 -3.09
CA GLU A 163 -9.75 -11.37 -3.12
C GLU A 163 -9.86 -10.39 -1.94
N GLU A 164 -9.45 -10.82 -0.73
CA GLU A 164 -9.37 -9.97 0.47
C GLU A 164 -8.37 -8.80 0.33
N MET A 165 -7.42 -8.89 -0.60
CA MET A 165 -6.49 -7.80 -0.92
C MET A 165 -7.01 -6.91 -2.06
N CYS A 166 -7.31 -7.51 -3.21
CA CYS A 166 -7.59 -6.81 -4.45
C CYS A 166 -9.00 -6.21 -4.47
N VAL A 167 -10.02 -6.89 -3.90
CA VAL A 167 -11.40 -6.35 -3.93
C VAL A 167 -11.48 -5.00 -3.22
N PRO A 168 -10.99 -4.84 -1.98
CA PRO A 168 -10.96 -3.54 -1.32
C PRO A 168 -10.20 -2.46 -2.10
N LEU A 169 -9.07 -2.80 -2.73
CA LEU A 169 -8.33 -1.88 -3.57
C LEU A 169 -9.14 -1.41 -4.77
N ILE A 170 -9.80 -2.33 -5.47
CA ILE A 170 -10.65 -2.02 -6.63
C ILE A 170 -11.86 -1.18 -6.20
N LEU A 171 -12.53 -1.56 -5.09
CA LEU A 171 -13.63 -0.78 -4.49
C LEU A 171 -13.22 0.66 -4.18
N GLN A 172 -11.96 0.88 -3.81
CA GLN A 172 -11.44 2.21 -3.51
C GLN A 172 -10.88 2.97 -4.74
N ASP A 173 -11.15 2.49 -5.97
CA ASP A 173 -10.62 3.05 -7.22
C ASP A 173 -9.08 3.00 -7.30
N LYS A 174 -8.51 1.88 -6.83
CA LYS A 174 -7.06 1.62 -6.82
C LYS A 174 -6.69 0.39 -7.66
N LEU A 175 -7.39 0.17 -8.78
CA LEU A 175 -7.12 -0.94 -9.69
C LEU A 175 -5.62 -1.07 -10.08
N PRO A 176 -4.86 0.03 -10.34
CA PRO A 176 -3.43 -0.10 -10.63
C PRO A 176 -2.59 -0.74 -9.51
N MET A 177 -3.02 -0.59 -8.24
CA MET A 177 -2.36 -1.26 -7.12
C MET A 177 -2.68 -2.75 -7.10
N ALA A 178 -3.95 -3.13 -7.30
CA ALA A 178 -4.36 -4.53 -7.43
C ALA A 178 -3.64 -5.23 -8.60
N GLU A 179 -3.52 -4.54 -9.74
CA GLU A 179 -2.74 -5.03 -10.89
C GLU A 179 -1.25 -5.23 -10.56
N SER A 180 -0.67 -4.35 -9.76
CA SER A 180 0.74 -4.48 -9.38
C SER A 180 0.94 -5.65 -8.43
N PHE A 181 -0.02 -5.87 -7.52
CA PHE A 181 -0.02 -6.99 -6.59
C PHE A 181 0.01 -8.34 -7.28
N VAL A 182 -0.85 -8.56 -8.30
CA VAL A 182 -0.92 -9.85 -9.00
C VAL A 182 0.16 -10.04 -10.06
N ARG A 183 0.83 -8.96 -10.50
CA ARG A 183 1.77 -9.01 -11.64
C ARG A 183 2.87 -10.05 -11.41
N GLY A 184 3.16 -10.82 -12.45
CA GLY A 184 4.20 -11.84 -12.42
C GLY A 184 3.78 -13.14 -11.71
N HIS A 185 2.51 -13.23 -11.27
CA HIS A 185 1.93 -14.43 -10.67
C HIS A 185 0.75 -14.90 -11.54
N PRO A 186 0.96 -15.78 -12.54
CA PRO A 186 -0.05 -16.12 -13.54
C PRO A 186 -1.41 -16.57 -12.97
N ARG A 187 -1.36 -17.35 -11.88
CA ARG A 187 -2.58 -17.79 -11.17
C ARG A 187 -3.36 -16.62 -10.56
N LEU A 188 -2.67 -15.63 -10.02
CA LEU A 188 -3.30 -14.45 -9.42
C LEU A 188 -3.80 -13.50 -10.51
N GLU A 189 -3.07 -13.35 -11.61
CA GLU A 189 -3.48 -12.57 -12.78
C GLU A 189 -4.80 -13.10 -13.35
N GLU A 190 -4.86 -14.40 -13.66
CA GLU A 190 -6.08 -15.06 -14.14
C GLU A 190 -7.23 -14.91 -13.14
N ARG A 191 -6.97 -15.20 -11.85
CA ARG A 191 -7.98 -15.12 -10.79
C ARG A 191 -8.54 -13.70 -10.64
N MET A 192 -7.71 -12.67 -10.73
CA MET A 192 -8.17 -11.28 -10.65
C MET A 192 -9.01 -10.88 -11.88
N VAL A 193 -8.60 -11.27 -13.08
CA VAL A 193 -9.34 -10.93 -14.31
C VAL A 193 -10.69 -11.65 -14.35
N THR A 194 -10.73 -12.93 -14.00
CA THR A 194 -11.98 -13.71 -13.90
C THR A 194 -12.92 -13.20 -12.81
N LEU A 195 -12.38 -12.76 -11.67
CA LEU A 195 -13.15 -12.06 -10.64
C LEU A 195 -13.79 -10.78 -11.17
N LEU A 196 -13.04 -9.92 -11.86
CA LEU A 196 -13.56 -8.70 -12.48
C LEU A 196 -14.62 -8.99 -13.56
N ASP A 197 -14.43 -10.07 -14.33
CA ASP A 197 -15.42 -10.53 -15.31
C ASP A 197 -16.73 -10.92 -14.63
N SER A 198 -16.69 -11.58 -13.48
CA SER A 198 -17.90 -11.96 -12.74
C SER A 198 -18.77 -10.74 -12.36
N TRP A 199 -18.17 -9.57 -12.18
CA TRP A 199 -18.86 -8.32 -11.89
C TRP A 199 -19.46 -7.64 -13.13
N CYS A 200 -19.19 -8.17 -14.33
CA CYS A 200 -19.80 -7.69 -15.58
C CYS A 200 -21.20 -8.28 -15.83
N ARG A 201 -21.66 -9.20 -14.97
CA ARG A 201 -22.98 -9.81 -15.09
C ARG A 201 -24.12 -8.78 -14.87
N PRO A 202 -25.29 -8.95 -15.52
CA PRO A 202 -26.43 -8.05 -15.35
C PRO A 202 -26.99 -8.00 -13.92
N ASP A 203 -26.85 -9.09 -13.17
CA ASP A 203 -27.36 -9.28 -11.80
C ASP A 203 -26.33 -8.86 -10.72
N PHE A 204 -25.15 -8.38 -11.11
CA PHE A 204 -24.12 -7.95 -10.17
C PHE A 204 -24.60 -6.78 -9.29
N SER A 205 -24.43 -6.93 -7.97
CA SER A 205 -24.80 -5.92 -6.99
C SER A 205 -23.60 -5.46 -6.18
N ILE A 206 -23.15 -4.23 -6.42
CA ILE A 206 -22.13 -3.58 -5.59
C ILE A 206 -22.59 -3.47 -4.13
N ALA A 207 -23.90 -3.34 -3.87
CA ALA A 207 -24.43 -3.28 -2.51
C ALA A 207 -24.18 -4.58 -1.74
N GLN A 208 -24.27 -5.75 -2.40
CA GLN A 208 -23.94 -7.04 -1.78
C GLN A 208 -22.43 -7.15 -1.53
N LEU A 209 -21.60 -6.77 -2.50
CA LEU A 209 -20.15 -6.79 -2.35
C LEU A 209 -19.68 -5.90 -1.20
N ARG A 210 -20.28 -4.71 -1.04
CA ARG A 210 -20.00 -3.80 0.08
C ARG A 210 -20.31 -4.39 1.46
N ARG A 211 -21.25 -5.33 1.57
CA ARG A 211 -21.56 -5.99 2.85
C ARG A 211 -20.45 -6.90 3.34
N GLN A 212 -19.62 -7.41 2.42
CA GLN A 212 -18.43 -8.20 2.78
C GLN A 212 -17.33 -7.30 3.38
N PHE A 213 -17.31 -6.01 3.02
CA PHE A 213 -16.32 -5.03 3.48
C PHE A 213 -16.98 -3.83 4.18
N PRO A 214 -17.65 -4.05 5.33
CA PRO A 214 -18.47 -3.01 5.98
C PRO A 214 -17.66 -1.83 6.51
N ARG A 215 -16.34 -2.02 6.73
CA ARG A 215 -15.43 -0.97 7.20
C ARG A 215 -14.95 -0.04 6.09
N LEU A 216 -15.22 -0.35 4.82
CA LEU A 216 -14.86 0.50 3.69
C LEU A 216 -15.86 1.65 3.53
N SER A 217 -15.38 2.88 3.74
CA SER A 217 -16.12 4.08 3.35
C SER A 217 -15.90 4.37 1.87
N LEU A 218 -16.89 4.07 1.04
CA LEU A 218 -16.85 4.31 -0.40
C LEU A 218 -17.60 5.60 -0.75
N SER A 219 -16.95 6.45 -1.55
CA SER A 219 -17.57 7.63 -2.15
C SER A 219 -18.50 7.23 -3.30
N LYS A 220 -19.38 8.16 -3.70
CA LYS A 220 -20.24 7.98 -4.88
C LYS A 220 -19.40 7.72 -6.14
N HIS A 221 -18.36 8.51 -6.36
CA HIS A 221 -17.43 8.35 -7.49
C HIS A 221 -16.84 6.93 -7.56
N GLN A 222 -16.35 6.40 -6.42
CA GLN A 222 -15.80 5.04 -6.36
C GLN A 222 -16.83 3.96 -6.73
N THR A 223 -18.08 4.15 -6.31
CA THR A 223 -19.17 3.23 -6.64
C THR A 223 -19.50 3.29 -8.14
N ASP A 224 -19.48 4.49 -8.74
CA ASP A 224 -19.78 4.70 -10.16
C ASP A 224 -18.72 4.07 -11.10
N GLN A 225 -17.48 3.90 -10.64
CA GLN A 225 -16.44 3.19 -11.41
C GLN A 225 -16.73 1.68 -11.54
N ILE A 226 -17.51 1.12 -10.62
CA ILE A 226 -17.84 -0.32 -10.59
C ILE A 226 -19.19 -0.51 -11.28
N GLN A 227 -19.24 -0.10 -12.54
CA GLN A 227 -20.33 -0.36 -13.43
C GLN A 227 -19.91 -1.40 -14.46
N PRO A 228 -20.79 -2.35 -14.83
CA PRO A 228 -20.45 -3.40 -15.79
C PRO A 228 -19.88 -2.88 -17.12
N LYS A 229 -20.19 -1.65 -17.55
CA LYS A 229 -19.63 -1.04 -18.76
C LYS A 229 -18.16 -0.66 -18.59
N MET A 230 -17.82 -0.03 -17.46
CA MET A 230 -16.45 0.38 -17.12
C MET A 230 -15.58 -0.84 -16.83
N LEU A 231 -16.13 -1.80 -16.07
CA LEU A 231 -15.45 -3.06 -15.74
C LEU A 231 -15.13 -3.87 -16.99
N SER A 232 -16.07 -4.02 -17.94
CA SER A 232 -15.81 -4.76 -19.18
C SER A 232 -14.61 -4.19 -19.96
N LYS A 233 -14.47 -2.86 -20.04
CA LYS A 233 -13.29 -2.22 -20.66
C LYS A 233 -11.99 -2.59 -19.92
N GLN A 234 -12.02 -2.60 -18.59
CA GLN A 234 -10.85 -2.99 -17.79
C GLN A 234 -10.51 -4.47 -17.95
N VAL A 235 -11.51 -5.35 -17.97
CA VAL A 235 -11.32 -6.79 -18.19
C VAL A 235 -10.64 -7.02 -19.54
N PHE A 236 -11.10 -6.40 -20.63
CA PHE A 236 -10.41 -6.50 -21.94
C PHE A 236 -8.95 -6.04 -21.91
N ARG A 237 -8.69 -4.87 -21.31
CA ARG A 237 -7.32 -4.38 -21.17
C ARG A 237 -6.43 -5.35 -20.37
N LEU A 238 -6.96 -5.95 -19.31
CA LEU A 238 -6.21 -6.87 -18.46
C LEU A 238 -6.04 -8.24 -19.11
N MET A 239 -7.03 -8.73 -19.86
CA MET A 239 -6.88 -9.94 -20.67
C MET A 239 -5.74 -9.79 -21.66
N GLU A 240 -5.68 -8.68 -22.39
CA GLU A 240 -4.57 -8.39 -23.31
C GLU A 240 -3.24 -8.27 -22.56
N LYS A 241 -3.21 -7.52 -21.46
CA LYS A 241 -1.99 -7.26 -20.70
C LYS A 241 -1.37 -8.51 -20.07
N PHE A 242 -2.20 -9.42 -19.55
CA PHE A 242 -1.75 -10.65 -18.89
C PHE A 242 -1.89 -11.88 -19.79
N ASN A 243 -2.24 -11.69 -21.06
CA ASN A 243 -2.46 -12.77 -22.03
C ASN A 243 -3.44 -13.86 -21.54
N ILE A 244 -4.58 -13.43 -21.01
CA ILE A 244 -5.64 -14.31 -20.51
C ILE A 244 -6.58 -14.70 -21.66
N ASP A 245 -6.92 -15.99 -21.73
CA ASP A 245 -7.88 -16.51 -22.70
C ASP A 245 -9.27 -15.84 -22.53
N PRO A 246 -9.84 -15.22 -23.59
CA PRO A 246 -11.20 -14.70 -23.58
C PRO A 246 -12.27 -15.73 -23.17
N GLY A 247 -12.00 -17.03 -23.35
CA GLY A 247 -12.86 -18.12 -22.88
C GLY A 247 -13.09 -18.11 -21.36
N LEU A 248 -12.16 -17.56 -20.59
CA LEU A 248 -12.25 -17.41 -19.13
C LEU A 248 -13.07 -16.18 -18.70
N CYS A 249 -13.39 -15.28 -19.62
CA CYS A 249 -14.12 -14.04 -19.33
C CYS A 249 -15.43 -13.92 -20.13
N PRO A 250 -16.37 -14.87 -19.97
CA PRO A 250 -17.57 -14.93 -20.81
C PRO A 250 -18.52 -13.74 -20.63
N ASN A 251 -18.55 -13.10 -19.46
CA ASN A 251 -19.55 -12.06 -19.16
C ASN A 251 -19.23 -10.76 -19.91
N SER A 252 -17.98 -10.31 -19.86
CA SER A 252 -17.49 -9.15 -20.60
C SER A 252 -17.53 -9.37 -22.11
N VAL A 253 -17.21 -10.58 -22.58
CA VAL A 253 -17.31 -10.97 -24.00
C VAL A 253 -18.75 -10.95 -24.48
N TYR A 254 -19.67 -11.59 -23.75
CA TYR A 254 -21.09 -11.59 -24.07
C TYR A 254 -21.65 -10.17 -24.13
N LYS A 255 -21.33 -9.35 -23.12
CA LYS A 255 -21.74 -7.95 -23.07
C LYS A 255 -21.29 -7.17 -24.30
N ARG A 256 -20.02 -7.26 -24.68
CA ARG A 256 -19.48 -6.57 -25.87
C ARG A 256 -20.22 -7.00 -27.14
N LYS A 257 -20.46 -8.30 -27.32
CA LYS A 257 -21.25 -8.83 -28.45
C LYS A 257 -22.68 -8.28 -28.45
N SER A 258 -23.34 -8.28 -27.30
CA SER A 258 -24.70 -7.73 -27.15
C SER A 258 -24.77 -6.24 -27.46
N ASP A 259 -23.78 -5.45 -27.02
CA ASP A 259 -23.73 -4.01 -27.30
C ASP A 259 -23.46 -3.73 -28.78
N SER A 260 -22.59 -4.52 -29.44
CA SER A 260 -22.39 -4.46 -30.89
C SER A 260 -23.66 -4.80 -31.66
N MET A 261 -24.41 -5.83 -31.27
CA MET A 261 -25.69 -6.16 -31.89
C MET A 261 -26.71 -5.03 -31.72
N ARG A 262 -26.83 -4.46 -30.51
CA ARG A 262 -27.73 -3.32 -30.25
C ARG A 262 -27.38 -2.12 -31.14
N PHE A 263 -26.09 -1.82 -31.29
CA PHE A 263 -25.63 -0.75 -32.17
C PHE A 263 -25.99 -1.01 -33.65
N LEU A 264 -25.76 -2.23 -34.15
CA LEU A 264 -26.11 -2.59 -35.53
C LEU A 264 -27.62 -2.49 -35.79
N MET A 265 -28.44 -2.96 -34.83
CA MET A 265 -29.90 -2.83 -34.91
C MET A 265 -30.34 -1.37 -34.93
N TYR A 266 -29.80 -0.54 -34.03
CA TYR A 266 -30.08 0.89 -34.00
C TYR A 266 -29.72 1.57 -35.33
N LYS A 267 -28.50 1.33 -35.83
CA LYS A 267 -28.03 1.88 -37.10
C LYS A 267 -28.88 1.43 -38.29
N ARG A 268 -29.37 0.18 -38.28
CA ARG A 268 -30.15 -0.38 -39.39
C ARG A 268 -31.61 0.08 -39.39
N PHE A 269 -32.25 0.17 -38.23
CA PHE A 269 -33.71 0.32 -38.12
C PHE A 269 -34.16 1.67 -37.55
N VAL A 270 -33.28 2.43 -36.90
CA VAL A 270 -33.62 3.75 -36.37
C VAL A 270 -33.07 4.84 -37.28
N GLU A 271 -31.77 4.80 -37.59
CA GLU A 271 -31.15 5.85 -38.42
C GLU A 271 -31.61 5.84 -39.88
N VAL A 272 -31.88 4.66 -40.46
CA VAL A 272 -32.38 4.54 -41.85
C VAL A 272 -33.82 5.04 -41.97
N SER A 273 -34.64 4.81 -40.95
CA SER A 273 -36.05 5.20 -40.90
C SER A 273 -36.25 6.71 -40.65
N SER A 274 -35.23 7.39 -40.12
CA SER A 274 -35.24 8.83 -39.84
C SER A 274 -34.61 9.68 -40.96
N LYS A 275 -34.18 9.10 -42.08
CA LYS A 275 -33.86 9.85 -43.30
C LYS A 275 -35.13 9.97 -44.15
N PRO A 276 -35.79 11.15 -44.20
CA PRO A 276 -36.89 11.33 -45.14
C PRO A 276 -36.33 11.18 -46.56
N GLY A 277 -37.05 10.41 -47.37
CA GLY A 277 -36.67 10.13 -48.75
C GLY A 277 -36.39 11.42 -49.51
N SER A 278 -35.15 11.57 -49.97
CA SER A 278 -34.83 12.42 -51.11
C SER A 278 -35.41 11.76 -52.36
N PHE A 279 -36.63 12.15 -52.71
CA PHE A 279 -37.17 12.09 -54.08
C PHE A 279 -37.36 13.52 -54.56
#